data_AF-A0A418NMH6-F1
#
_entry.id   AF-A0A418NMH6-F1
#
_cell.length_a   1.000
_cell.length_b   1.000
_cell.length_c   1.000
_cell.angle_alpha   90.00
_cell.angle_beta   90.00
_cell.angle_gamma   90.00
#
_symmetry.space_group_name_H-M   'P 1'
#
loop_
_entity.id
_entity.type
_entity.pdbx_description
1 polymer ?
#
loop_
_entity_poly.entity_id
_entity_poly.type
_entity_poly.pdbx_seq_one_letter_code
_entity_poly.pdbx_strand_id
1 'polypeptide(L)'
;MLMPDWRGTLLSAALVLAACSPSPEGEAPPDAQAASDLVEEAAEPAGATSTDEPGTALPPADAASRYIGRWAESAEQCRSEAWTLTRNRLTAPDDIACDFTRIEKSPGGYAIDAVCAIDGAEEDDSITLRFAESAKAMLVEGTATLPETGLIYCGEAR
;
A
#
# COMPACT_ATOMS: atom_id res chain seq x y z
N MET A 1 41.63 -18.18 -9.55
CA MET A 1 40.69 -17.16 -10.07
C MET A 1 40.51 -16.13 -8.97
N LEU A 2 41.00 -14.91 -9.20
CA LEU A 2 41.01 -13.83 -8.21
C LEU A 2 39.64 -13.15 -8.16
N MET A 3 39.07 -13.02 -6.98
CA MET A 3 37.93 -12.15 -6.69
C MET A 3 38.45 -10.72 -6.44
N PRO A 4 37.88 -9.68 -7.06
CA PRO A 4 38.23 -8.30 -6.74
C PRO A 4 37.58 -7.85 -5.41
N ASP A 5 38.45 -7.25 -4.58
CA ASP A 5 38.22 -6.66 -3.28
C ASP A 5 37.46 -5.32 -3.42
N TRP A 6 36.21 -5.23 -2.94
CA TRP A 6 35.43 -3.99 -2.91
C TRP A 6 35.43 -3.39 -1.50
N ARG A 7 36.56 -2.77 -1.17
CA ARG A 7 36.69 -1.79 -0.08
C ARG A 7 36.17 -0.44 -0.56
N GLY A 8 34.92 -0.13 -0.22
CA GLY A 8 34.29 1.16 -0.46
C GLY A 8 34.10 1.94 0.84
N THR A 9 34.90 2.98 1.00
CA THR A 9 35.10 3.83 2.17
C THR A 9 33.86 4.63 2.61
N LEU A 10 33.74 4.75 3.94
CA LEU A 10 32.97 5.69 4.75
C LEU A 10 32.78 7.09 4.14
N LEU A 11 31.56 7.64 4.24
CA LEU A 11 31.37 9.10 4.35
C LEU A 11 30.28 9.41 5.39
N SER A 12 30.75 9.80 6.58
CA SER A 12 29.96 10.46 7.60
C SER A 12 29.59 11.88 7.13
N ALA A 13 28.31 12.24 7.16
CA ALA A 13 27.86 13.62 7.12
C ALA A 13 26.99 13.89 8.34
N ALA A 14 27.47 14.80 9.17
CA ALA A 14 26.84 15.31 10.37
C ALA A 14 26.18 16.68 10.10
N LEU A 15 25.39 17.12 11.08
CA LEU A 15 24.72 18.44 11.20
C LEU A 15 23.45 18.62 10.31
N VAL A 16 22.36 19.26 10.74
CA VAL A 16 22.17 20.38 11.68
C VAL A 16 20.83 20.23 12.43
N LEU A 17 20.85 20.43 13.75
CA LEU A 17 19.67 20.69 14.58
C LEU A 17 19.11 22.09 14.26
N ALA A 18 17.88 22.17 13.75
CA ALA A 18 17.11 23.41 13.70
C ALA A 18 15.93 23.32 14.69
N ALA A 19 15.91 24.28 15.60
CA ALA A 19 15.01 24.41 16.73
C ALA A 19 13.75 25.23 16.41
N CYS A 20 12.73 25.03 17.27
CA CYS A 20 11.66 25.96 17.64
C CYS A 20 10.61 26.40 16.60
N SER A 21 9.34 26.05 16.85
CA SER A 21 8.35 27.05 17.34
C SER A 21 7.09 26.39 17.97
N PRO A 22 6.59 26.93 19.10
CA PRO A 22 5.38 26.45 19.79
C PRO A 22 4.06 27.08 19.29
N SER A 23 2.97 26.42 19.71
CA SER A 23 1.53 26.64 19.55
C SER A 23 0.99 28.08 19.52
N PRO A 24 -0.22 28.23 18.97
CA PRO A 24 -1.31 28.70 19.82
C PRO A 24 -2.51 27.74 19.90
N GLU A 25 -2.90 27.46 21.14
CA GLU A 25 -4.20 26.95 21.55
C GLU A 25 -5.26 28.03 21.27
N GLY A 26 -6.34 27.65 20.57
CA GLY A 26 -7.52 28.46 20.35
C GLY A 26 -8.73 27.73 20.90
N GLU A 27 -9.19 28.17 22.07
CA GLU A 27 -10.24 27.57 22.88
C GLU A 27 -11.63 28.08 22.47
N ALA A 28 -12.48 27.14 22.02
CA ALA A 28 -13.93 26.96 22.26
C ALA A 28 -15.02 28.04 21.96
N PRO A 29 -16.31 27.60 21.78
CA PRO A 29 -17.35 28.24 20.97
C PRO A 29 -18.39 29.06 21.79
N PRO A 30 -19.37 29.68 21.10
CA PRO A 30 -20.76 29.31 21.42
C PRO A 30 -21.73 29.22 20.21
N ASP A 31 -22.77 28.43 20.46
CA ASP A 31 -23.98 28.11 19.69
C ASP A 31 -24.63 29.24 18.87
N ALA A 32 -25.20 28.88 17.72
CA ALA A 32 -26.54 29.34 17.32
C ALA A 32 -27.10 28.49 16.15
N GLN A 33 -28.07 27.66 16.49
CA GLN A 33 -29.00 27.03 15.55
C GLN A 33 -29.78 28.10 14.77
N ALA A 34 -29.86 27.94 13.45
CA ALA A 34 -30.99 28.41 12.66
C ALA A 34 -31.26 27.37 11.56
N ALA A 35 -32.34 26.61 11.78
CA ALA A 35 -32.90 25.69 10.81
C ALA A 35 -33.36 26.46 9.57
N SER A 36 -32.93 26.01 8.38
CA SER A 36 -33.59 26.33 7.11
C SER A 36 -33.41 25.17 6.15
N ASP A 37 -34.55 24.58 5.83
CA ASP A 37 -34.94 24.00 4.56
C ASP A 37 -34.11 22.87 3.95
N LEU A 38 -34.55 21.67 4.34
CA LEU A 38 -34.85 20.52 3.49
C LEU A 38 -34.88 20.83 1.98
N VAL A 39 -33.76 20.59 1.30
CA VAL A 39 -33.76 19.96 -0.03
C VAL A 39 -32.81 18.77 0.06
N GLU A 40 -33.38 17.65 0.46
CA GLU A 40 -32.76 16.32 0.35
C GLU A 40 -32.83 15.90 -1.13
N GLU A 41 -32.07 16.62 -1.96
CA GLU A 41 -31.66 16.07 -3.25
C GLU A 41 -30.57 15.08 -2.89
N ALA A 42 -30.96 13.80 -2.81
CA ALA A 42 -30.06 12.67 -2.73
C ALA A 42 -29.17 12.72 -3.97
N ALA A 43 -28.10 13.50 -3.88
CA ALA A 43 -26.91 13.30 -4.67
C ALA A 43 -26.38 11.95 -4.20
N GLU A 44 -26.90 10.89 -4.82
CA GLU A 44 -26.18 9.64 -4.97
C GLU A 44 -24.76 10.09 -5.33
N PRO A 45 -23.73 9.80 -4.51
CA PRO A 45 -22.37 10.08 -4.94
C PRO A 45 -22.26 9.28 -6.22
N ALA A 46 -22.19 9.99 -7.34
CA ALA A 46 -22.02 9.42 -8.67
C ALA A 46 -20.85 8.48 -8.50
N GLY A 47 -21.18 7.19 -8.39
CA GLY A 47 -20.22 6.14 -8.21
C GLY A 47 -19.31 6.33 -9.39
N ALA A 48 -18.11 6.81 -9.12
CA ALA A 48 -17.09 6.94 -10.12
C ALA A 48 -16.84 5.52 -10.57
N THR A 49 -17.63 5.08 -11.54
CA THR A 49 -17.30 3.98 -12.43
C THR A 49 -16.10 4.49 -13.20
N SER A 50 -14.96 4.54 -12.52
CA SER A 50 -13.67 4.51 -13.16
C SER A 50 -13.77 3.33 -14.09
N THR A 51 -13.87 3.64 -15.38
CA THR A 51 -13.50 2.71 -16.43
C THR A 51 -11.99 2.54 -16.25
N ASP A 52 -11.62 1.79 -15.20
CA ASP A 52 -10.28 1.68 -14.68
C ASP A 52 -9.60 0.64 -15.57
N GLU A 53 -9.07 1.12 -16.68
CA GLU A 53 -8.17 0.31 -17.47
C GLU A 53 -7.01 -0.10 -16.55
N PRO A 54 -6.73 -1.41 -16.39
CA PRO A 54 -5.77 -1.90 -15.41
C PRO A 54 -4.41 -1.23 -15.57
N GLY A 55 -3.82 -0.81 -14.46
CA GLY A 55 -2.53 -0.11 -14.41
C GLY A 55 -2.55 1.36 -14.83
N THR A 56 -3.74 1.93 -15.08
CA THR A 56 -3.84 3.35 -15.47
C THR A 56 -3.79 4.30 -14.26
N ALA A 57 -4.13 3.81 -13.07
CA ALA A 57 -4.05 4.55 -11.83
C ALA A 57 -3.71 3.65 -10.64
N LEU A 58 -3.06 4.23 -9.63
CA LEU A 58 -2.99 3.64 -8.31
C LEU A 58 -4.25 4.06 -7.52
N PRO A 59 -4.64 3.30 -6.48
CA PRO A 59 -5.63 3.78 -5.52
C PRO A 59 -5.17 5.12 -4.90
N PRO A 60 -6.03 5.93 -4.27
CA PRO A 60 -5.63 7.22 -3.71
C PRO A 60 -4.55 7.11 -2.62
N ALA A 61 -3.59 8.06 -2.59
CA ALA A 61 -2.48 8.04 -1.62
C ALA A 61 -2.91 8.23 -0.15
N ASP A 62 -4.03 8.91 0.06
CA ASP A 62 -4.65 9.15 1.36
C ASP A 62 -5.53 7.99 1.84
N ALA A 63 -5.78 6.97 1.01
CA ALA A 63 -6.55 5.80 1.41
C ALA A 63 -5.86 5.06 2.58
N ALA A 64 -6.62 4.77 3.63
CA ALA A 64 -6.09 4.13 4.85
C ALA A 64 -5.40 2.78 4.55
N SER A 65 -5.97 2.00 3.63
CA SER A 65 -5.48 0.68 3.22
C SER A 65 -5.33 0.61 1.70
N ARG A 66 -4.46 1.47 1.15
CA ARG A 66 -4.23 1.63 -0.29
C ARG A 66 -3.81 0.34 -1.01
N TYR A 67 -3.24 -0.63 -0.29
CA TYR A 67 -2.83 -1.93 -0.83
C TYR A 67 -4.00 -2.89 -1.09
N ILE A 68 -5.21 -2.62 -0.57
CA ILE A 68 -6.35 -3.51 -0.75
C ILE A 68 -6.85 -3.45 -2.19
N GLY A 69 -7.03 -4.63 -2.78
CA GLY A 69 -7.56 -4.78 -4.13
C GLY A 69 -6.93 -5.94 -4.89
N ARG A 70 -7.11 -5.92 -6.20
CA ARG A 70 -6.50 -6.86 -7.14
C ARG A 70 -5.28 -6.20 -7.78
N TRP A 71 -4.21 -6.97 -7.91
CA TRP A 71 -2.92 -6.51 -8.39
C TRP A 71 -2.32 -7.56 -9.32
N ALA A 72 -1.58 -7.18 -10.35
CA ALA A 72 -0.96 -8.16 -11.25
C ALA A 72 0.32 -7.61 -11.87
N GLU A 73 1.20 -8.46 -12.38
CA GLU A 73 2.44 -8.00 -13.04
C GLU A 73 2.17 -7.32 -14.40
N SER A 74 1.01 -7.58 -15.00
CA SER A 74 0.60 -7.02 -16.29
C SER A 74 -0.92 -6.88 -16.43
N ALA A 75 -1.35 -6.06 -17.39
CA ALA A 75 -2.77 -5.84 -17.68
C ALA A 75 -3.48 -7.11 -18.16
N GLU A 76 -2.76 -8.02 -18.80
CA GLU A 76 -3.28 -9.33 -19.23
C GLU A 76 -3.59 -10.22 -18.03
N GLN A 77 -2.65 -10.29 -17.08
CA GLN A 77 -2.79 -11.07 -15.85
C GLN A 77 -3.89 -10.55 -14.91
N CYS A 78 -4.25 -9.26 -14.99
CA CYS A 78 -5.39 -8.72 -14.24
C CYS A 78 -6.71 -9.48 -14.45
N ARG A 79 -6.86 -10.28 -15.50
CA ARG A 79 -8.08 -11.07 -15.77
C ARG A 79 -8.07 -12.47 -15.15
N SER A 80 -6.91 -13.10 -15.01
CA SER A 80 -6.79 -14.52 -14.66
C SER A 80 -5.85 -14.82 -13.50
N GLU A 81 -4.82 -14.01 -13.29
CA GLU A 81 -3.67 -14.29 -12.43
C GLU A 81 -3.37 -13.10 -11.51
N ALA A 82 -4.42 -12.38 -11.11
CA ALA A 82 -4.26 -11.26 -10.21
C ALA A 82 -4.07 -11.76 -8.77
N TRP A 83 -3.06 -11.18 -8.12
CA TRP A 83 -2.92 -11.18 -6.69
C TRP A 83 -4.12 -10.49 -6.06
N THR A 84 -4.61 -11.02 -4.95
CA THR A 84 -5.69 -10.43 -4.17
C THR A 84 -5.16 -10.07 -2.79
N LEU A 85 -5.19 -8.78 -2.47
CA LEU A 85 -4.84 -8.27 -1.15
C LEU A 85 -6.10 -7.78 -0.46
N THR A 86 -6.39 -8.36 0.70
CA THR A 86 -7.45 -7.91 1.61
C THR A 86 -6.81 -7.32 2.87
N ARG A 87 -7.62 -6.86 3.84
CA ARG A 87 -7.12 -6.22 5.07
C ARG A 87 -6.11 -7.10 5.84
N ASN A 88 -6.26 -8.41 5.79
CA ASN A 88 -5.50 -9.34 6.62
C ASN A 88 -4.94 -10.53 5.85
N ARG A 89 -4.96 -10.50 4.51
CA ARG A 89 -4.50 -11.63 3.71
C ARG A 89 -4.01 -11.20 2.33
N LEU A 90 -2.95 -11.84 1.87
CA LEU A 90 -2.49 -11.84 0.49
C LEU A 90 -2.73 -13.22 -0.11
N THR A 91 -3.17 -13.26 -1.36
CA THR A 91 -3.19 -14.48 -2.16
C THR A 91 -2.60 -14.15 -3.51
N ALA A 92 -1.51 -14.82 -3.87
CA ALA A 92 -0.84 -14.68 -5.16
C ALA A 92 -1.21 -15.87 -6.07
N PRO A 93 -0.83 -15.82 -7.35
CA PRO A 93 -0.77 -17.02 -8.20
C PRO A 93 0.09 -18.13 -7.55
N ASP A 94 -0.03 -19.34 -8.08
CA ASP A 94 0.72 -20.52 -7.62
C ASP A 94 0.40 -20.94 -6.17
N ASP A 95 -0.83 -20.73 -5.73
CA ASP A 95 -1.37 -21.15 -4.43
C ASP A 95 -0.64 -20.56 -3.20
N ILE A 96 0.14 -19.49 -3.37
CA ILE A 96 0.78 -18.78 -2.26
C ILE A 96 -0.27 -17.94 -1.54
N ALA A 97 -0.46 -18.20 -0.25
CA ALA A 97 -1.35 -17.41 0.61
C ALA A 97 -0.62 -16.98 1.88
N CYS A 98 -0.69 -15.69 2.23
CA CYS A 98 -0.10 -15.16 3.44
C CYS A 98 -1.16 -14.47 4.29
N ASP A 99 -1.32 -14.90 5.53
CA ASP A 99 -2.18 -14.25 6.52
C ASP A 99 -1.38 -13.20 7.31
N PHE A 100 -1.85 -11.96 7.32
CA PHE A 100 -1.15 -10.84 7.93
C PHE A 100 -1.36 -10.86 9.45
N THR A 101 -0.26 -10.90 10.21
CA THR A 101 -0.27 -10.88 11.68
C THR A 101 -0.07 -9.47 12.23
N ARG A 102 0.67 -8.62 11.51
CA ARG A 102 0.87 -7.20 11.85
C ARG A 102 1.00 -6.37 10.58
N ILE A 103 0.43 -5.16 10.60
CA ILE A 103 0.55 -4.21 9.49
C ILE A 103 0.93 -2.85 10.08
N GLU A 104 2.07 -2.32 9.65
CA GLU A 104 2.56 -1.00 10.03
C GLU A 104 2.69 -0.11 8.79
N LYS A 105 2.12 1.09 8.86
CA LYS A 105 2.27 2.07 7.78
C LYS A 105 3.69 2.65 7.84
N SER A 106 4.41 2.65 6.73
CA SER A 106 5.75 3.20 6.61
C SER A 106 5.81 4.26 5.50
N PRO A 107 6.86 5.10 5.42
CA PRO A 107 6.98 6.09 4.35
C PRO A 107 6.88 5.45 2.96
N GLY A 108 5.86 5.80 2.19
CA GLY A 108 5.66 5.27 0.84
C GLY A 108 5.07 3.86 0.76
N GLY A 109 4.57 3.28 1.86
CA GLY A 109 3.86 1.99 1.82
C GLY A 109 3.63 1.33 3.18
N TYR A 110 3.89 0.03 3.27
CA TYR A 110 3.56 -0.79 4.43
C TYR A 110 4.67 -1.80 4.74
N ALA A 111 4.90 -2.06 6.03
CA ALA A 111 5.67 -3.20 6.51
C ALA A 111 4.68 -4.17 7.17
N ILE A 112 4.73 -5.44 6.79
CA ILE A 112 3.74 -6.45 7.15
C ILE A 112 4.48 -7.67 7.67
N ASP A 113 4.14 -8.10 8.88
CA ASP A 113 4.51 -9.44 9.34
C ASP A 113 3.38 -10.40 8.94
N ALA A 114 3.72 -11.56 8.40
CA ALA A 114 2.76 -12.53 7.89
C ALA A 114 3.18 -13.97 8.15
N VAL A 115 2.21 -14.88 8.10
CA VAL A 115 2.45 -16.32 8.02
C VAL A 115 2.02 -16.77 6.63
N CYS A 116 2.95 -17.28 5.84
CA CYS A 116 2.73 -17.71 4.47
C CYS A 116 2.64 -19.23 4.38
N ALA A 117 1.68 -19.72 3.63
CA ALA A 117 1.54 -21.12 3.27
C ALA A 117 2.09 -21.37 1.85
N ILE A 118 3.08 -22.25 1.73
CA ILE A 118 3.63 -22.73 0.45
C ILE A 118 3.58 -24.25 0.48
N ASP A 119 2.96 -24.89 -0.51
CA ASP A 119 2.83 -26.35 -0.58
C ASP A 119 2.28 -26.99 0.72
N GLY A 120 1.48 -26.24 1.48
CA GLY A 120 0.89 -26.66 2.74
C GLY A 120 1.78 -26.54 3.98
N ALA A 121 3.01 -26.01 3.86
CA ALA A 121 3.87 -25.65 5.00
C ALA A 121 3.70 -24.16 5.33
N GLU A 122 3.55 -23.85 6.63
CA GLU A 122 3.46 -22.47 7.14
C GLU A 122 4.83 -21.96 7.57
N GLU A 123 5.20 -20.77 7.11
CA GLU A 123 6.44 -20.08 7.46
C GLU A 123 6.17 -18.61 7.77
N ASP A 124 6.90 -18.05 8.75
CA ASP A 124 6.86 -16.61 9.03
C ASP A 124 7.60 -15.85 7.92
N ASP A 125 7.01 -14.74 7.43
CA ASP A 125 7.64 -13.85 6.46
C ASP A 125 7.42 -12.37 6.84
N SER A 126 8.36 -11.53 6.43
CA SER A 126 8.25 -10.07 6.51
C SER A 126 8.08 -9.50 5.10
N ILE A 127 6.91 -8.93 4.84
CA ILE A 127 6.52 -8.39 3.54
C ILE A 127 6.60 -6.86 3.58
N THR A 128 7.30 -6.27 2.61
CA THR A 128 7.32 -4.83 2.38
C THR A 128 6.51 -4.49 1.14
N LEU A 129 5.59 -3.54 1.26
CA LEU A 129 4.86 -2.95 0.15
C LEU A 129 5.35 -1.53 -0.09
N ARG A 130 5.69 -1.17 -1.33
CA ARG A 130 6.08 0.20 -1.72
C ARG A 130 5.29 0.67 -2.93
N PHE A 131 4.80 1.91 -2.91
CA PHE A 131 4.11 2.50 -4.06
C PHE A 131 5.06 3.36 -4.88
N ALA A 132 5.24 2.99 -6.15
CA ALA A 132 6.01 3.74 -7.13
C ALA A 132 5.05 4.65 -7.92
N GLU A 133 4.76 5.85 -7.38
CA GLU A 133 3.78 6.78 -7.98
C GLU A 133 4.08 7.11 -9.45
N SER A 134 5.36 7.23 -9.82
CA SER A 134 5.78 7.52 -11.20
C SER A 134 5.50 6.38 -12.17
N ALA A 135 5.55 5.13 -11.70
CA ALA A 135 5.30 3.92 -12.47
C ALA A 135 3.85 3.41 -12.35
N LYS A 136 3.06 4.02 -11.45
CA LYS A 136 1.70 3.60 -11.11
C LYS A 136 1.62 2.12 -10.68
N ALA A 137 2.62 1.68 -9.93
CA ALA A 137 2.79 0.31 -9.49
C ALA A 137 3.02 0.20 -7.99
N MET A 138 2.78 -0.99 -7.45
CA MET A 138 3.15 -1.40 -6.11
C MET A 138 4.24 -2.47 -6.21
N LEU A 139 5.37 -2.26 -5.55
CA LEU A 139 6.40 -3.28 -5.36
C LEU A 139 6.05 -4.10 -4.10
N VAL A 140 6.11 -5.42 -4.23
CA VAL A 140 5.96 -6.39 -3.14
C VAL A 140 7.31 -7.09 -2.96
N GLU A 141 7.83 -7.09 -1.75
CA GLU A 141 9.09 -7.74 -1.38
C GLU A 141 8.86 -8.63 -0.16
N GLY A 142 9.09 -9.94 -0.27
CA GLY A 142 9.16 -10.86 0.87
C GLY A 142 10.61 -11.16 1.25
N THR A 143 10.84 -11.58 2.50
CA THR A 143 12.17 -12.00 2.96
C THR A 143 12.47 -13.47 2.70
N ALA A 144 11.45 -14.33 2.69
CA ALA A 144 11.60 -15.77 2.55
C ALA A 144 10.76 -16.35 1.40
N THR A 145 9.47 -16.00 1.35
CA THR A 145 8.48 -16.69 0.51
C THR A 145 8.22 -15.97 -0.80
N LEU A 146 8.02 -14.65 -0.74
CA LEU A 146 7.58 -13.87 -1.91
C LEU A 146 8.78 -13.27 -2.67
N PRO A 147 8.85 -13.43 -4.00
CA PRO A 147 9.84 -12.73 -4.80
C PRO A 147 9.55 -11.23 -4.85
N GLU A 148 10.59 -10.43 -5.08
CA GLU A 148 10.43 -9.01 -5.40
C GLU A 148 9.63 -8.87 -6.72
N THR A 149 8.42 -8.32 -6.63
CA THR A 149 7.47 -8.29 -7.75
C THR A 149 6.81 -6.93 -7.87
N GLY A 150 6.88 -6.33 -9.06
CA GLY A 150 6.17 -5.09 -9.39
C GLY A 150 4.76 -5.39 -9.92
N LEU A 151 3.75 -4.82 -9.28
CA LEU A 151 2.34 -5.06 -9.59
C LEU A 151 1.61 -3.78 -9.97
N ILE A 152 0.80 -3.84 -11.02
CA ILE A 152 -0.17 -2.81 -11.39
C ILE A 152 -1.52 -3.06 -10.73
N TYR A 153 -2.28 -1.99 -10.48
CA TYR A 153 -3.61 -2.10 -9.90
C TYR A 153 -4.62 -2.61 -10.94
N CYS A 154 -5.42 -3.60 -10.57
CA CYS A 154 -6.43 -4.23 -11.42
C CYS A 154 -7.87 -3.91 -10.99
N GLY A 155 -8.04 -3.04 -9.98
CA GLY A 155 -9.34 -2.71 -9.38
C GLY A 155 -9.57 -3.37 -8.02
N GLU A 156 -10.80 -3.25 -7.52
CA GLU A 156 -11.18 -3.75 -6.20
C GLU A 156 -11.16 -5.29 -6.11
N ALA A 157 -10.89 -5.80 -4.91
CA ALA A 157 -11.09 -7.21 -4.59
C ALA A 157 -12.59 -7.49 -4.59
N ARG A 158 -13.05 -8.42 -5.43
CA ARG A 158 -14.47 -8.79 -5.57
C ARG A 158 -14.86 -9.90 -4.60
#